data_AF-A0A2Z2HRA1-F1
#
_entry.id   AF-A0A2Z2HRA1-F1
#
_cell.length_a   1.000
_cell.length_b   1.000
_cell.length_c   1.000
_cell.angle_alpha   90.00
_cell.angle_beta   90.00
_cell.angle_gamma   90.00
#
_symmetry.space_group_name_H-M   'P 1'
#
loop_
_entity.id
_entity.type
_entity.pdbx_description
1 polymer ?
#
loop_
_entity_poly.entity_id
_entity_poly.type
_entity_poly.pdbx_seq_one_letter_code
_entity_poly.pdbx_strand_id
1 'polypeptide(L)' 'MPSANPELIAESLVLVLYTLVAAALTIGGVLVEYTSLQHVGAGDLTVGLWLAAIGAVMLYAGVYAIGYQKLVSRLVASGQ' A
#
# COMPACT_ATOMS: atom_id res chain seq x y z
N MET A 1 20.51 0.04 29.41
CA MET A 1 19.27 -0.62 28.95
C MET A 1 18.45 0.45 28.27
N PRO A 2 18.07 0.31 26.98
CA PRO A 2 17.31 1.35 26.31
C PRO A 2 15.97 1.48 27.03
N SER A 3 15.77 2.58 27.76
CA SER A 3 14.45 2.96 28.22
C SER A 3 13.61 3.15 26.97
N ALA A 4 12.65 2.26 26.74
CA ALA A 4 11.72 2.43 25.64
C ALA A 4 10.93 3.72 25.91
N ASN A 5 11.31 4.81 25.24
CA ASN A 5 10.61 6.08 25.35
C ASN A 5 9.19 5.85 24.80
N PRO A 6 8.12 6.13 25.57
CA PRO A 6 6.75 5.93 25.12
C PRO A 6 6.43 6.58 23.77
N GLU A 7 7.07 7.72 23.47
CA GLU A 7 6.95 8.44 22.20
C GLU A 7 7.47 7.60 21.01
N LEU A 8 8.60 6.92 21.20
CA LEU A 8 9.24 6.06 20.20
C LEU A 8 8.42 4.78 19.94
N ILE A 9 7.80 4.23 20.98
CA ILE A 9 6.87 3.08 20.83
C ILE A 9 5.64 3.52 20.03
N ALA A 10 5.05 4.68 20.37
CA ALA A 10 3.88 5.18 19.65
C ALA A 10 4.19 5.47 18.17
N GLU A 11 5.34 6.09 17.89
CA GLU A 11 5.76 6.41 16.53
C GLU A 11 6.02 5.15 15.69
N SER A 12 6.74 4.18 16.25
CA SER A 12 7.02 2.90 15.58
C SER A 12 5.74 2.10 15.31
N LEU A 13 4.78 2.09 16.24
CA LEU A 13 3.48 1.45 16.02
C LEU A 13 2.75 2.08 14.82
N VAL A 14 2.71 3.41 14.74
CA VAL A 14 2.10 4.13 13.62
C VAL A 14 2.81 3.83 12.31
N LEU A 15 4.14 3.76 12.31
CA LEU A 15 4.95 3.40 11.14
C LEU A 15 4.63 1.98 10.66
N VAL A 16 4.54 1.02 11.58
CA VAL A 16 4.16 -0.36 11.27
C VAL A 16 2.76 -0.41 10.65
N LEU A 17 1.79 0.30 11.21
CA LEU A 17 0.43 0.36 10.67
C LEU A 17 0.41 0.91 9.23
N TYR A 18 1.12 2.02 8.96
CA TYR A 18 1.21 2.54 7.60
C TYR A 18 1.89 1.56 6.64
N THR A 19 2.93 0.86 7.10
CA THR A 19 3.63 -0.15 6.30
C THR A 19 2.70 -1.30 5.94
N LEU A 20 1.91 -1.79 6.91
CA LEU A 20 0.95 -2.87 6.70
C LEU A 20 -0.16 -2.47 5.72
N VAL A 21 -0.69 -1.26 5.84
CA VAL A 21 -1.70 -0.76 4.90
C VAL A 21 -1.12 -0.61 3.49
N ALA A 22 0.08 -0.06 3.36
CA ALA A 22 0.76 0.06 2.06
C ALA A 22 0.99 -1.32 1.43
N ALA A 23 1.47 -2.28 2.21
CA ALA A 23 1.70 -3.65 1.76
C ALA A 23 0.39 -4.33 1.33
N ALA A 24 -0.67 -4.21 2.14
CA ALA A 24 -1.97 -4.79 1.85
C ALA A 24 -2.58 -4.22 0.56
N LEU A 25 -2.53 -2.89 0.37
CA LEU A 25 -3.01 -2.25 -0.85
C LEU A 25 -2.17 -2.66 -2.07
N THR A 26 -0.85 -2.80 -1.91
CA THR A 26 0.02 -3.21 -3.01
C THR A 26 -0.25 -4.66 -3.43
N ILE A 27 -0.23 -5.59 -2.47
CA ILE A 27 -0.49 -7.02 -2.74
C ILE A 27 -1.91 -7.20 -3.28
N GLY A 28 -2.90 -6.57 -2.63
CA GLY A 28 -4.28 -6.62 -3.08
C GLY A 28 -4.46 -6.04 -4.48
N GLY A 29 -3.81 -4.91 -4.78
CA GLY A 29 -3.84 -4.31 -6.11
C GLY A 29 -3.28 -5.24 -7.19
N VAL A 30 -2.15 -5.91 -6.93
CA VAL A 30 -1.58 -6.91 -7.86
C VAL A 30 -2.54 -8.08 -8.10
N LEU A 31 -3.19 -8.60 -7.05
CA LEU A 31 -4.15 -9.71 -7.19
C LEU A 31 -5.40 -9.28 -7.96
N VAL A 32 -5.87 -8.06 -7.75
CA VAL A 32 -7.01 -7.49 -8.48
C VAL A 32 -6.66 -7.31 -9.96
N GLU A 33 -5.47 -6.79 -10.28
CA GLU A 33 -4.98 -6.68 -11.67
C GLU A 33 -4.85 -8.06 -12.35
N TYR A 34 -4.32 -9.05 -11.64
CA TYR A 34 -4.27 -10.42 -12.17
C TYR A 34 -5.67 -10.96 -12.50
N THR A 35 -6.63 -10.74 -11.60
CA THR A 35 -8.03 -11.17 -11.79
C THR A 35 -8.72 -10.40 -12.92
N SER A 36 -8.41 -9.11 -13.05
CA SER A 36 -8.85 -8.25 -14.17
C SER A 36 -8.43 -8.85 -15.51
N LEU A 37 -7.13 -9.19 -15.66
CA LEU A 37 -6.61 -9.78 -16.89
C LEU A 37 -7.28 -11.11 -17.23
N GLN A 38 -7.63 -11.92 -16.22
CA GLN A 38 -8.39 -13.15 -16.43
C GLN A 38 -9.80 -12.89 -16.98
N HIS A 39 -10.50 -11.87 -16.47
CA HIS A 39 -11.84 -11.51 -16.96
C HIS A 39 -11.80 -10.93 -18.38
N VAL A 40 -10.83 -10.05 -18.66
CA VAL A 40 -10.59 -9.53 -20.01
C VAL A 40 -10.28 -10.66 -20.99
N GLY A 41 -9.41 -11.60 -20.61
CA GLY A 41 -9.08 -12.77 -21.42
C GLY A 41 -10.25 -13.74 -21.63
N ALA A 42 -11.19 -13.79 -20.69
CA ALA A 42 -12.44 -14.56 -20.80
C ALA A 42 -13.55 -13.85 -21.60
N GLY A 43 -13.33 -12.60 -22.04
CA GLY A 43 -14.28 -11.81 -22.82
C GLY A 43 -15.24 -10.95 -21.99
N ASP A 44 -15.13 -10.96 -20.65
CA ASP A 44 -15.88 -10.06 -19.77
C ASP A 44 -15.13 -8.74 -19.55
N LEU A 45 -15.26 -7.84 -20.52
CA LEU A 45 -14.60 -6.54 -20.48
C LEU A 45 -15.14 -5.61 -19.40
N THR A 46 -16.42 -5.70 -19.07
CA THR A 46 -17.04 -4.79 -18.08
C THR A 46 -16.46 -5.03 -16.70
N VAL A 47 -16.41 -6.29 -16.27
CA VAL A 47 -15.82 -6.66 -14.97
C VAL A 47 -14.31 -6.47 -15.00
N GLY A 48 -13.66 -6.88 -16.09
CA GLY A 48 -12.21 -6.70 -16.26
C GLY A 48 -11.76 -5.24 -16.12
N LEU A 49 -12.41 -4.30 -16.80
CA LEU A 49 -12.06 -2.87 -16.72
C LEU A 49 -12.32 -2.28 -15.34
N TRP A 50 -13.41 -2.68 -14.67
CA TRP A 50 -13.68 -2.24 -13.30
C TRP A 50 -12.62 -2.74 -12.31
N LEU A 51 -12.21 -4.00 -12.44
CA LEU A 51 -11.13 -4.56 -11.64
C LEU A 51 -9.79 -3.87 -11.93
N ALA A 52 -9.45 -3.62 -13.19
CA ALA A 52 -8.25 -2.84 -13.55
C ALA A 52 -8.26 -1.44 -12.92
N ALA A 53 -9.40 -0.74 -12.95
CA ALA A 53 -9.50 0.58 -12.34
C ALA A 53 -9.26 0.53 -10.82
N ILE A 54 -9.85 -0.46 -10.13
CA ILE A 54 -9.68 -0.64 -8.68
C ILE A 54 -8.23 -1.05 -8.36
N GLY A 55 -7.66 -1.99 -9.11
CA GLY A 55 -6.29 -2.46 -8.97
C GLY A 55 -5.28 -1.31 -9.11
N ALA A 56 -5.42 -0.50 -10.16
CA ALA A 56 -4.60 0.68 -10.39
C ALA A 56 -4.68 1.68 -9.23
N VAL A 57 -5.89 1.94 -8.70
CA VAL A 57 -6.07 2.83 -7.53
C VAL A 57 -5.41 2.24 -6.28
N MET A 58 -5.56 0.95 -6.01
CA MET A 58 -4.94 0.28 -4.87
C MET A 58 -3.41 0.33 -4.96
N LEU A 59 -2.84 0.06 -6.14
CA LEU A 59 -1.40 0.15 -6.38
C LEU A 59 -0.88 1.57 -6.21
N TYR A 60 -1.57 2.57 -6.76
CA TYR A 60 -1.21 3.97 -6.57
C TYR A 60 -1.26 4.38 -5.10
N ALA A 61 -2.32 4.00 -4.38
CA ALA A 61 -2.48 4.31 -2.98
C ALA A 61 -1.40 3.61 -2.11
N GLY A 62 -1.14 2.33 -2.36
CA GLY A 62 -0.15 1.55 -1.63
C GLY A 62 1.28 2.04 -1.86
N VAL A 63 1.69 2.19 -3.13
CA VAL A 63 3.07 2.53 -3.51
C VAL A 63 3.36 4.03 -3.34
N TYR A 64 2.53 4.89 -3.93
CA TYR A 64 2.82 6.32 -4.01
C TYR A 64 2.31 7.07 -2.79
N ALA A 65 1.03 6.94 -2.45
CA ALA A 65 0.40 7.77 -1.42
C ALA A 65 0.82 7.38 0.01
N ILE A 66 1.03 6.09 0.28
CA ILE A 66 1.40 5.61 1.62
C ILE A 66 2.88 5.24 1.68
N GLY A 67 3.36 4.38 0.77
CA GLY A 67 4.77 3.98 0.73
C GLY A 67 5.72 5.16 0.56
N TYR A 68 5.58 5.90 -0.54
CA TYR A 68 6.50 6.99 -0.85
C TYR A 68 6.22 8.25 -0.01
N GLN A 69 5.01 8.79 -0.04
CA GLN A 69 4.75 10.10 0.60
C GLN A 69 4.74 10.06 2.13
N LYS A 70 4.28 8.97 2.75
CA LYS A 70 4.15 8.91 4.21
C LYS A 70 5.28 8.12 4.87
N LEU A 71 5.66 6.96 4.32
CA LEU A 71 6.67 6.11 4.95
C LEU A 71 8.09 6.64 4.68
N VAL A 72 8.46 6.82 3.41
CA VAL A 72 9.82 7.27 3.03
C VAL A 72 10.09 8.68 3.55
N SER A 73 9.15 9.61 3.40
CA SER A 73 9.31 10.97 3.92
C SER A 73 9.53 11.02 5.44
N ARG A 74 8.85 10.15 6.20
CA ARG A 74 9.03 10.07 7.65
C ARG A 74 10.39 9.48 8.00
N LEU A 75 10.79 8.38 7.37
CA LEU A 75 12.11 7.76 7.60
C LEU A 75 13.27 8.73 7.30
N VAL A 76 13.17 9.53 6.24
CA VAL A 76 14.18 10.53 5.89
C VAL A 76 14.18 11.69 6.88
N ALA A 77 13.01 12.13 7.36
CA ALA A 77 12.90 13.19 8.37
C ALA A 77 13.38 12.76 9.75
N SER A 78 13.18 11.50 10.15
CA SER A 78 13.65 10.93 11.43
C SER A 78 15.16 10.67 11.48
N GLY A 79 15.85 10.70 10.33
CA GLY A 79 17.28 10.43 10.21
C GLY A 79 18.19 11.67 10.28
N GLN A 80 17.62 12.87 10.39
CA GLN A 80 18.34 14.13 10.67
C GLN A 80 18.21 14.52 12.14
#